data_AF-A0A8J7XUF4-F1
#
_entry.id   AF-A0A8J7XUF4-F1
#
_cell.length_a   1.000
_cell.length_b   1.000
_cell.length_c   1.000
_cell.angle_alpha   90.00
_cell.angle_beta   90.00
_cell.angle_gamma   90.00
#
_symmetry.space_group_name_H-M   'P 1'
#
loop_
_entity.id
_entity.type
_entity.pdbx_description
1 polymer ?
#
loop_
_entity_poly.entity_id
_entity_poly.type
_entity_poly.pdbx_seq_one_letter_code
_entity_poly.pdbx_strand_id
1 'polypeptide(L)'
;MKYSWFIVSLILVLGCIGQSPSAPEESKEPEPEESESGPRNYIDLTDDEIFALIEQMSPIILYFYSPTCSTCHTVKPLLEELQAEYNVDIIWVSKKENKPIFELYHVVFYPAVYVYTDSEVFIEFDENDSLTRIYSQILDETITGMHKIEYITEDDQIIISANDLTPDTLYYVTYDDHRIFVFISPAAKLFVFSGSEGCDSSWLFLKKELIYNGQYSAQWRRDTLEMHGKMCGNLVQVPYTVTGSTIVVKIEDIVMLWIL
;
A
#
# COMPACT_ATOMS: atom_id res chain seq x y z
N MET A 1 -61.43 -58.80 -42.60
CA MET A 1 -60.73 -59.87 -43.36
C MET A 1 -59.23 -59.57 -43.26
N LYS A 2 -58.51 -60.21 -42.35
CA LYS A 2 -57.78 -61.50 -42.46
C LYS A 2 -56.48 -61.40 -43.30
N TYR A 3 -55.36 -61.49 -42.57
CA TYR A 3 -54.06 -62.17 -42.81
C TYR A 3 -53.24 -61.96 -44.09
N SER A 4 -51.94 -61.69 -43.91
CA SER A 4 -50.80 -62.56 -44.35
C SER A 4 -49.50 -61.71 -44.36
N TRP A 5 -48.55 -61.90 -43.44
CA TRP A 5 -47.38 -62.79 -43.49
C TRP A 5 -46.49 -62.59 -44.73
N PHE A 6 -45.26 -62.09 -44.56
CA PHE A 6 -44.04 -62.67 -45.14
C PHE A 6 -42.77 -62.11 -44.47
N ILE A 7 -41.92 -63.05 -44.08
CA ILE A 7 -40.56 -62.91 -43.55
C ILE A 7 -39.61 -62.71 -44.73
N VAL A 8 -38.69 -61.73 -44.65
CA VAL A 8 -37.36 -61.83 -45.30
C VAL A 8 -36.32 -61.28 -44.35
N SER A 9 -35.40 -62.17 -43.97
CA SER A 9 -34.16 -61.89 -43.26
C SER A 9 -33.06 -61.60 -44.28
N LEU A 10 -32.31 -60.51 -44.13
CA LEU A 10 -30.91 -60.48 -44.58
C LEU A 10 -30.11 -59.40 -43.83
N ILE A 11 -29.07 -59.88 -43.17
CA ILE A 11 -28.04 -59.16 -42.41
C ILE A 11 -27.04 -58.55 -43.41
N LEU A 12 -26.56 -57.32 -43.15
CA LEU A 12 -25.13 -56.91 -43.14
C LEU A 12 -24.98 -55.37 -43.21
N VAL A 13 -24.86 -54.78 -42.02
CA VAL A 13 -23.71 -54.01 -41.52
C VAL A 13 -22.96 -53.06 -42.48
N LEU A 14 -22.74 -51.85 -41.94
CA LEU A 14 -21.75 -50.80 -42.23
C LEU A 14 -22.15 -49.65 -43.15
N GLY A 15 -22.02 -48.46 -42.56
CA GLY A 15 -21.67 -47.25 -43.31
C GLY A 15 -22.59 -46.08 -43.03
N CYS A 16 -22.34 -45.38 -41.93
CA CYS A 16 -22.84 -44.05 -41.65
C CYS A 16 -22.64 -43.12 -42.86
N ILE A 17 -23.62 -42.26 -43.13
CA ILE A 17 -23.49 -40.78 -43.22
C ILE A 17 -24.94 -40.28 -43.29
N GLY A 18 -25.52 -40.05 -42.12
CA GLY A 18 -26.76 -39.29 -41.96
C GLY A 18 -26.39 -37.93 -41.42
N GLN A 19 -26.23 -36.96 -42.31
CA GLN A 19 -26.08 -35.56 -41.98
C GLN A 19 -27.44 -35.05 -41.48
N SER A 20 -27.51 -34.71 -40.19
CA SER A 20 -28.66 -34.03 -39.58
C SER A 20 -28.29 -32.56 -39.35
N PRO A 21 -29.22 -31.61 -39.54
CA PRO A 21 -28.91 -30.19 -39.72
C PRO A 21 -28.49 -29.50 -38.43
N SER A 22 -27.50 -28.62 -38.54
CA SER A 22 -27.01 -27.73 -37.49
C SER A 22 -28.13 -26.79 -37.02
N ALA A 23 -28.51 -26.91 -35.76
CA ALA A 23 -29.22 -25.86 -35.03
C ALA A 23 -28.29 -24.63 -34.89
N PRO A 24 -28.83 -23.40 -34.84
CA PRO A 24 -28.01 -22.20 -34.66
C PRO A 24 -27.33 -22.25 -33.29
N GLU A 25 -26.00 -22.14 -33.26
CA GLU A 25 -25.26 -21.89 -32.03
C GLU A 25 -25.69 -20.53 -31.48
N GLU A 26 -26.48 -20.59 -30.41
CA GLU A 26 -26.81 -19.48 -29.56
C GLU A 26 -25.52 -18.95 -28.94
N SER A 27 -25.18 -17.71 -29.31
CA SER A 27 -23.99 -17.00 -28.86
C SER A 27 -24.01 -16.88 -27.34
N LYS A 28 -23.11 -17.62 -26.67
CA LYS A 28 -22.82 -17.43 -25.25
C LYS A 28 -22.12 -16.08 -25.08
N GLU A 29 -22.90 -15.06 -24.77
CA GLU A 29 -22.44 -13.79 -24.23
C GLU A 29 -21.54 -14.10 -23.00
N PRO A 30 -20.34 -13.51 -22.88
CA PRO A 30 -19.45 -13.84 -21.78
C PRO A 30 -20.11 -13.43 -20.47
N GLU A 31 -20.43 -14.45 -19.67
CA GLU A 31 -20.89 -14.34 -18.30
C GLU A 31 -19.80 -13.62 -17.50
N PRO A 32 -20.14 -12.58 -16.69
CA PRO A 32 -19.16 -11.84 -15.92
C PRO A 32 -18.47 -12.80 -14.95
N GLU A 33 -17.14 -12.86 -15.00
CA GLU A 33 -16.34 -13.68 -14.09
C GLU A 33 -16.58 -13.23 -12.64
N GLU A 34 -17.36 -14.01 -11.89
CA GLU A 34 -17.47 -13.92 -10.44
C GLU A 34 -16.16 -14.37 -9.79
N SER A 35 -15.47 -13.39 -9.18
CA SER A 35 -14.47 -13.45 -8.09
C SER A 35 -13.44 -14.59 -8.05
N GLU A 36 -12.19 -14.25 -8.40
CA GLU A 36 -11.01 -14.96 -7.88
C GLU A 36 -10.92 -14.75 -6.35
N SER A 37 -11.43 -15.71 -5.57
CA SER A 37 -11.54 -15.61 -4.10
C SER A 37 -10.29 -16.06 -3.35
N GLY A 38 -9.10 -15.73 -3.84
CA GLY A 38 -7.80 -16.03 -3.20
C GLY A 38 -6.93 -14.78 -3.11
N PRO A 39 -5.89 -14.79 -2.27
CA PRO A 39 -5.02 -13.63 -2.16
C PRO A 39 -4.16 -13.54 -3.42
N ARG A 40 -4.01 -12.32 -3.95
CA ARG A 40 -3.39 -12.04 -5.23
C ARG A 40 -2.00 -11.46 -5.08
N ASN A 41 -1.13 -11.85 -6.01
CA ASN A 41 0.18 -11.26 -6.21
C ASN A 41 0.15 -10.42 -7.48
N TYR A 42 0.28 -9.11 -7.33
CA TYR A 42 0.38 -8.19 -8.46
C TYR A 42 1.85 -7.99 -8.81
N ILE A 43 2.22 -8.37 -10.02
CA ILE A 43 3.58 -8.31 -10.55
C ILE A 43 3.57 -7.59 -11.90
N ASP A 44 4.73 -7.11 -12.34
CA ASP A 44 4.92 -6.49 -13.66
C ASP A 44 3.94 -5.35 -13.98
N LEU A 45 3.56 -4.59 -12.95
CA LEU A 45 2.71 -3.40 -13.07
C LEU A 45 3.54 -2.14 -13.37
N THR A 46 2.92 -1.19 -14.05
CA THR A 46 3.39 0.20 -14.14
C THR A 46 3.13 0.96 -12.84
N ASP A 47 3.83 2.07 -12.60
CA ASP A 47 3.61 2.90 -11.41
C ASP A 47 2.15 3.40 -11.32
N ASP A 48 1.53 3.80 -12.44
CA ASP A 48 0.14 4.26 -12.49
C ASP A 48 -0.86 3.17 -12.08
N GLU A 49 -0.64 1.92 -12.52
CA GLU A 49 -1.46 0.78 -12.11
C GLU A 49 -1.30 0.48 -10.62
N ILE A 50 -0.08 0.59 -10.09
CA ILE A 50 0.17 0.42 -8.65
C ILE A 50 -0.59 1.49 -7.87
N PHE A 51 -0.54 2.77 -8.27
CA PHE A 51 -1.27 3.84 -7.60
C PHE A 51 -2.78 3.60 -7.61
N ALA A 52 -3.33 3.21 -8.76
CA ALA A 52 -4.75 2.89 -8.87
C ALA A 52 -5.17 1.73 -7.94
N LEU A 53 -4.32 0.70 -7.78
CA LEU A 53 -4.62 -0.42 -6.87
C LEU A 53 -4.59 0.00 -5.40
N ILE A 54 -3.62 0.80 -4.99
CA ILE A 54 -3.50 1.29 -3.60
C ILE A 54 -4.75 2.10 -3.20
N GLU A 55 -5.29 2.90 -4.12
CA GLU A 55 -6.50 3.69 -3.86
C GLU A 55 -7.77 2.84 -3.81
N GLN A 56 -7.81 1.72 -4.52
CA GLN A 56 -9.00 0.86 -4.63
C GLN A 56 -9.05 -0.27 -3.60
N MET A 57 -7.90 -0.61 -3.01
CA MET A 57 -7.76 -1.81 -2.19
C MET A 57 -7.16 -1.50 -0.83
N SER A 58 -7.81 -2.01 0.22
CA SER A 58 -7.33 -1.98 1.59
C SER A 58 -7.89 -3.20 2.34
N PRO A 59 -7.08 -3.96 3.09
CA PRO A 59 -5.64 -3.81 3.26
C PRO A 59 -4.85 -4.32 2.03
N ILE A 60 -3.72 -3.68 1.72
CA ILE A 60 -2.79 -4.13 0.67
C ILE A 60 -1.33 -3.93 1.10
N ILE A 61 -0.45 -4.82 0.67
CA ILE A 61 0.98 -4.75 0.99
C ILE A 61 1.76 -4.40 -0.26
N LEU A 62 2.63 -3.40 -0.19
CA LEU A 62 3.65 -3.14 -1.20
C LEU A 62 4.97 -3.74 -0.73
N TYR A 63 5.56 -4.58 -1.55
CA TYR A 63 6.88 -5.13 -1.32
C TYR A 63 7.87 -4.59 -2.34
N PHE A 64 8.76 -3.72 -1.89
CA PHE A 64 9.80 -3.10 -2.71
C PHE A 64 11.04 -3.99 -2.72
N TYR A 65 11.47 -4.40 -3.92
CA TYR A 65 12.57 -5.34 -4.08
C TYR A 65 13.39 -5.11 -5.35
N SER A 66 14.47 -5.89 -5.49
CA SER A 66 15.22 -6.04 -6.74
C SER A 66 15.47 -7.51 -7.04
N PRO A 67 15.49 -7.94 -8.32
CA PRO A 67 15.72 -9.34 -8.69
C PRO A 67 17.08 -9.91 -8.24
N THR A 68 18.10 -9.07 -8.05
CA THR A 68 19.47 -9.49 -7.70
C THR A 68 19.80 -9.31 -6.22
N CYS A 69 18.79 -9.11 -5.38
CA CYS A 69 18.94 -8.79 -3.96
C CYS A 69 18.93 -10.05 -3.10
N SER A 70 20.09 -10.41 -2.52
CA SER A 70 20.23 -11.60 -1.65
C SER A 70 19.27 -11.56 -0.46
N THR A 71 19.19 -10.44 0.25
CA THR A 71 18.31 -10.27 1.42
C THR A 71 16.83 -10.39 1.05
N CYS A 72 16.45 -9.95 -0.15
CA CYS A 72 15.09 -10.03 -0.63
C CYS A 72 14.63 -11.49 -0.75
N HIS A 73 15.51 -12.41 -1.17
CA HIS A 73 15.19 -13.84 -1.21
C HIS A 73 14.82 -14.42 0.17
N THR A 74 15.37 -13.87 1.25
CA THR A 74 15.03 -14.28 2.62
C THR A 74 13.65 -13.77 3.06
N VAL A 75 13.23 -12.59 2.59
CA VAL A 75 11.94 -11.98 2.96
C VAL A 75 10.76 -12.58 2.21
N LYS A 76 10.96 -12.99 0.95
CA LYS A 76 9.91 -13.60 0.10
C LYS A 76 9.09 -14.70 0.81
N PRO A 77 9.69 -15.75 1.41
CA PRO A 77 8.89 -16.79 2.07
C PRO A 77 8.06 -16.26 3.25
N LEU A 78 8.51 -15.21 3.93
CA LEU A 78 7.75 -14.60 5.04
C LEU A 78 6.51 -13.87 4.53
N LEU A 79 6.56 -13.29 3.34
CA LEU A 79 5.39 -12.69 2.68
C LEU A 79 4.41 -13.75 2.20
N GLU A 80 4.89 -14.90 1.71
CA GLU A 80 4.04 -16.03 1.33
C GLU A 80 3.31 -16.63 2.54
N GLU A 81 4.01 -16.79 3.67
CA GLU A 81 3.42 -17.21 4.95
C GLU A 81 2.34 -16.23 5.41
N LEU A 82 2.65 -14.92 5.37
CA LEU A 82 1.71 -13.86 5.73
C LEU A 82 0.46 -13.88 4.86
N GLN A 83 0.65 -14.02 3.55
CA GLN A 83 -0.44 -14.08 2.57
C GLN A 83 -1.35 -15.28 2.80
N ALA A 84 -0.78 -16.45 3.12
CA ALA A 84 -1.53 -17.66 3.42
C ALA A 84 -2.33 -17.55 4.73
N GLU A 85 -1.78 -16.88 5.75
CA GLU A 85 -2.42 -16.74 7.05
C GLU A 85 -3.54 -15.70 7.06
N TYR A 86 -3.32 -14.54 6.42
CA TYR A 86 -4.24 -13.40 6.49
C TYR A 86 -5.05 -13.15 5.23
N ASN A 87 -4.83 -13.91 4.16
CA ASN A 87 -5.50 -13.71 2.87
C ASN A 87 -5.38 -12.26 2.36
N VAL A 88 -4.15 -11.71 2.39
CA VAL A 88 -3.84 -10.33 2.01
C VAL A 88 -3.22 -10.25 0.61
N ASP A 89 -3.63 -9.24 -0.14
CA ASP A 89 -3.11 -8.96 -1.47
C ASP A 89 -1.74 -8.25 -1.39
N ILE A 90 -0.80 -8.62 -2.28
CA ILE A 90 0.57 -8.09 -2.30
C ILE A 90 0.91 -7.55 -3.69
N ILE A 91 1.39 -6.31 -3.73
CA ILE A 91 2.00 -5.66 -4.89
C ILE A 91 3.52 -5.80 -4.81
N TRP A 92 4.12 -6.40 -5.84
CA TRP A 92 5.55 -6.60 -5.96
C TRP A 92 6.18 -5.47 -6.77
N VAL A 93 6.81 -4.53 -6.08
CA VAL A 93 7.34 -3.30 -6.68
C VAL A 93 8.82 -3.48 -7.00
N SER A 94 9.16 -3.52 -8.29
CA SER A 94 10.53 -3.81 -8.76
C SER A 94 11.31 -2.52 -8.99
N LYS A 95 12.47 -2.35 -8.35
CA LYS A 95 13.34 -1.18 -8.58
C LYS A 95 13.72 -0.98 -10.05
N LYS A 96 13.78 -2.06 -10.82
CA LYS A 96 14.18 -2.01 -12.23
C LYS A 96 13.11 -1.33 -13.09
N GLU A 97 11.84 -1.61 -12.80
CA GLU A 97 10.70 -1.19 -13.63
C GLU A 97 9.94 0.01 -13.03
N ASN A 98 9.91 0.15 -11.70
CA ASN A 98 9.07 1.10 -10.97
C ASN A 98 9.90 2.19 -10.27
N LYS A 99 10.71 2.93 -11.02
CA LYS A 99 11.54 3.99 -10.44
C LYS A 99 10.73 5.13 -9.81
N PRO A 100 9.67 5.66 -10.46
CA PRO A 100 8.87 6.74 -9.91
C PRO A 100 8.28 6.44 -8.54
N ILE A 101 7.68 5.27 -8.31
CA ILE A 101 7.15 4.93 -6.99
C ILE A 101 8.26 4.69 -5.96
N PHE A 102 9.43 4.17 -6.37
CA PHE A 102 10.59 4.07 -5.48
C PHE A 102 11.09 5.45 -5.04
N GLU A 103 11.07 6.43 -5.95
CA GLU A 103 11.39 7.82 -5.66
C GLU A 103 10.31 8.45 -4.79
N LEU A 104 9.03 8.31 -5.15
CA LEU A 104 7.90 8.82 -4.39
C LEU A 104 7.85 8.26 -2.97
N TYR A 105 8.14 6.98 -2.75
CA TYR A 105 8.21 6.35 -1.43
C TYR A 105 9.60 6.47 -0.78
N HIS A 106 10.56 7.10 -1.46
CA HIS A 106 11.97 7.22 -1.10
C HIS A 106 12.59 5.90 -0.59
N VAL A 107 12.31 4.81 -1.28
CA VAL A 107 12.83 3.48 -0.94
C VAL A 107 14.28 3.36 -1.41
N VAL A 108 15.20 3.87 -0.59
CA VAL A 108 16.65 3.80 -0.86
C VAL A 108 17.21 2.41 -0.58
N PHE A 109 16.76 1.78 0.51
CA PHE A 109 17.15 0.43 0.92
C PHE A 109 15.99 -0.53 0.71
N TYR A 110 16.29 -1.70 0.16
CA TYR A 110 15.34 -2.79 -0.03
C TYR A 110 16.00 -4.13 0.38
N PRO A 111 15.22 -5.10 0.89
CA PRO A 111 13.76 -5.15 0.89
C PRO A 111 13.09 -4.16 1.84
N ALA A 112 11.96 -3.59 1.41
CA ALA A 112 11.10 -2.76 2.24
C ALA A 112 9.64 -3.17 2.05
N VAL A 113 8.88 -3.14 3.14
CA VAL A 113 7.46 -3.52 3.15
C VAL A 113 6.65 -2.31 3.61
N TYR A 114 5.63 -1.95 2.85
CA TYR A 114 4.62 -0.97 3.25
C TYR A 114 3.29 -1.68 3.37
N VAL A 115 2.64 -1.51 4.51
CA VAL A 115 1.28 -2.00 4.74
C VAL A 115 0.34 -0.81 4.66
N TYR A 116 -0.57 -0.86 3.70
CA TYR A 116 -1.60 0.14 3.51
C TYR A 116 -2.92 -0.40 4.05
N THR A 117 -3.40 0.20 5.15
CA THR A 117 -4.73 -0.04 5.74
C THR A 117 -5.47 1.30 5.86
N ASP A 118 -6.09 1.59 7.01
CA ASP A 118 -6.50 2.96 7.40
C ASP A 118 -5.29 3.85 7.77
N SER A 119 -4.12 3.25 7.93
CA SER A 119 -2.84 3.94 8.13
C SER A 119 -1.74 3.30 7.27
N GLU A 120 -0.72 4.09 6.95
CA GLU A 120 0.49 3.63 6.26
C GLU A 120 1.57 3.24 7.26
N VAL A 121 1.88 1.95 7.33
CA VAL A 121 2.95 1.42 8.17
C VAL A 121 4.13 1.02 7.30
N PHE A 122 5.27 1.67 7.52
CA PHE A 122 6.55 1.30 6.93
C PHE A 122 7.27 0.29 7.80
N ILE A 123 7.69 -0.83 7.21
CA ILE A 123 8.43 -1.89 7.87
C ILE A 123 9.81 -2.00 7.20
N GLU A 124 10.82 -1.57 7.95
CA GLU A 124 12.21 -1.89 7.65
C GLU A 124 12.54 -3.28 8.18
N PHE A 125 12.98 -4.17 7.30
CA PHE A 125 13.14 -5.58 7.63
C PHE A 125 14.45 -5.85 8.36
N ASP A 126 14.36 -6.51 9.51
CA ASP A 126 15.48 -7.17 10.20
C ASP A 126 15.28 -8.69 10.13
N GLU A 127 16.37 -9.44 9.95
CA GLU A 127 16.35 -10.90 9.85
C GLU A 127 15.77 -11.61 11.09
N ASN A 128 15.69 -10.92 12.23
CA ASN A 128 15.11 -11.44 13.47
C ASN A 128 13.62 -11.07 13.65
N ASP A 129 13.02 -10.33 12.72
CA ASP A 129 11.61 -9.95 12.81
C ASP A 129 10.66 -11.08 12.42
N SER A 130 9.49 -11.09 13.07
CA SER A 130 8.34 -11.87 12.59
C SER A 130 7.37 -10.92 11.89
N LEU A 131 7.33 -11.00 10.55
CA LEU A 131 6.44 -10.19 9.74
C LEU A 131 4.97 -10.46 10.07
N THR A 132 4.59 -11.72 10.26
CA THR A 132 3.27 -12.15 10.74
C THR A 132 2.87 -11.46 12.04
N ARG A 133 3.76 -11.43 13.04
CA ARG A 133 3.49 -10.76 14.31
C ARG A 133 3.30 -9.26 14.12
N ILE A 134 4.17 -8.62 13.34
CA ILE A 134 4.05 -7.17 13.07
C ILE A 134 2.73 -6.87 12.37
N TYR A 135 2.36 -7.65 11.36
CA TYR A 135 1.11 -7.48 10.63
C TYR A 135 -0.13 -7.72 11.51
N SER A 136 -0.11 -8.74 12.37
CA SER A 136 -1.15 -8.95 13.40
C SER A 136 -1.35 -7.70 14.25
N GLN A 137 -0.26 -7.04 14.63
CA GLN A 137 -0.29 -5.85 15.47
C GLN A 137 -0.75 -4.60 14.71
N ILE A 138 -0.60 -4.58 13.38
CA ILE A 138 -1.20 -3.54 12.54
C ILE A 138 -2.71 -3.74 12.47
N LEU A 139 -3.17 -4.99 12.30
CA LEU A 139 -4.60 -5.30 12.21
C LEU A 139 -5.36 -5.08 13.52
N ASP A 140 -4.73 -5.30 14.68
CA ASP A 140 -5.34 -5.07 15.99
C ASP A 140 -5.12 -3.63 16.51
N GLU A 141 -4.62 -2.74 15.66
CA GLU A 141 -4.32 -1.32 15.95
C GLU A 141 -3.29 -1.10 17.07
N THR A 142 -2.57 -2.13 17.50
CA THR A 142 -1.42 -1.99 18.40
C THR A 142 -0.28 -1.21 17.74
N ILE A 143 -0.15 -1.34 16.42
CA ILE A 143 0.76 -0.55 15.58
C ILE A 143 -0.09 0.30 14.65
N THR A 144 -0.07 1.61 14.87
CA THR A 144 -0.66 2.59 13.96
C THR A 144 0.43 3.31 13.20
N GLY A 145 0.20 3.48 11.90
CA GLY A 145 1.11 4.15 11.00
C GLY A 145 0.82 5.64 10.85
N MET A 146 1.14 6.15 9.68
CA MET A 146 0.87 7.53 9.29
C MET A 146 -0.49 7.59 8.60
N HIS A 147 -1.33 8.55 8.98
CA HIS A 147 -2.66 8.72 8.39
C HIS A 147 -2.63 9.83 7.34
N LYS A 148 -3.02 9.49 6.11
CA LYS A 148 -3.21 10.49 5.07
C LYS A 148 -4.43 11.34 5.40
N ILE A 149 -4.31 12.66 5.27
CA ILE A 149 -5.43 13.59 5.42
C ILE A 149 -5.56 14.48 4.18
N GLU A 150 -6.76 15.01 4.01
CA GLU A 150 -7.06 15.96 2.94
C GLU A 150 -6.63 17.39 3.31
N TYR A 151 -6.39 18.19 2.29
CA TYR A 151 -6.06 19.60 2.42
C TYR A 151 -6.61 20.39 1.25
N ILE A 152 -6.62 21.71 1.39
CA ILE A 152 -6.92 22.63 0.29
C ILE A 152 -5.71 23.53 0.03
N THR A 153 -5.62 24.03 -1.19
CA THR A 153 -4.63 25.04 -1.59
C THR A 153 -5.31 26.35 -1.93
N GLU A 154 -4.87 27.44 -1.31
CA GLU A 154 -5.39 28.80 -1.54
C GLU A 154 -4.27 29.81 -1.28
N ASP A 155 -4.10 30.81 -2.15
CA ASP A 155 -3.12 31.89 -2.00
C ASP A 155 -1.71 31.42 -1.57
N ASP A 156 -1.16 30.44 -2.29
CA ASP A 156 0.15 29.80 -2.04
C ASP A 156 0.29 29.15 -0.64
N GLN A 157 -0.83 28.75 -0.05
CA GLN A 157 -0.89 28.09 1.25
C GLN A 157 -1.56 26.73 1.15
N ILE A 158 -1.02 25.78 1.89
CA ILE A 158 -1.64 24.50 2.24
C ILE A 158 -2.43 24.73 3.52
N ILE A 159 -3.73 24.44 3.47
CA ILE A 159 -4.65 24.62 4.58
C ILE A 159 -5.17 23.25 4.99
N ILE A 160 -4.87 22.86 6.22
CA ILE A 160 -5.21 21.57 6.82
C ILE A 160 -6.28 21.80 7.91
N SER A 161 -7.38 21.06 7.84
CA SER A 161 -8.42 21.08 8.87
C SER A 161 -7.92 20.36 10.13
N ALA A 162 -7.96 21.03 11.28
CA ALA A 162 -7.59 20.44 12.57
C ALA A 162 -8.76 19.75 13.28
N ASN A 163 -9.99 19.78 12.72
CA ASN A 163 -11.19 19.27 13.38
C ASN A 163 -11.17 17.75 13.58
N ASP A 164 -10.53 17.03 12.67
CA ASP A 164 -10.51 15.56 12.65
C ASP A 164 -9.17 14.99 13.16
N LEU A 165 -8.30 15.85 13.71
CA LEU A 165 -7.00 15.45 14.23
C LEU A 165 -7.10 15.06 15.70
N THR A 166 -6.61 13.87 16.03
CA THR A 166 -6.52 13.39 17.40
C THR A 166 -5.09 13.48 17.94
N PRO A 167 -4.91 13.76 19.24
CA PRO A 167 -3.60 13.65 19.87
C PRO A 167 -3.01 12.24 19.76
N ASP A 168 -1.69 12.16 19.73
CA ASP A 168 -0.90 10.93 19.59
C ASP A 168 -1.03 10.20 18.25
N THR A 169 -1.58 10.87 17.24
CA THR A 169 -1.69 10.36 15.87
C THR A 169 -0.81 11.16 14.91
N LEU A 170 -0.02 10.45 14.10
CA LEU A 170 0.81 11.05 13.07
C LEU A 170 0.03 11.12 11.77
N TYR A 171 -0.24 12.32 11.30
CA TYR A 171 -0.91 12.58 10.03
C TYR A 171 0.06 13.10 9.00
N TYR A 172 -0.29 12.97 7.73
CA TYR A 172 0.49 13.55 6.65
C TYR A 172 -0.40 14.00 5.48
N VAL A 173 0.07 15.03 4.77
CA VAL A 173 -0.43 15.44 3.45
C VAL A 173 0.69 15.31 2.43
N THR A 174 0.35 15.12 1.16
CA THR A 174 1.32 15.11 0.05
C THR A 174 1.04 16.30 -0.86
N TYR A 175 2.04 17.15 -1.05
CA TYR A 175 2.02 18.27 -1.99
C TYR A 175 3.26 18.19 -2.88
N ASP A 176 3.04 17.98 -4.18
CA ASP A 176 4.10 17.66 -5.13
C ASP A 176 4.94 16.45 -4.60
N ASP A 177 6.25 16.54 -4.59
CA ASP A 177 7.14 15.51 -4.02
C ASP A 177 7.38 15.66 -2.50
N HIS A 178 6.59 16.48 -1.80
CA HIS A 178 6.77 16.74 -0.37
C HIS A 178 5.66 16.13 0.49
N ARG A 179 6.06 15.37 1.52
CA ARG A 179 5.16 15.02 2.64
C ARG A 179 5.31 16.05 3.76
N ILE A 180 4.18 16.63 4.16
CA ILE A 180 4.10 17.46 5.36
C ILE A 180 3.39 16.66 6.43
N PHE A 181 4.06 16.47 7.56
CA PHE A 181 3.54 15.72 8.69
C PHE A 181 2.95 16.65 9.72
N VAL A 182 1.83 16.22 10.30
CA VAL A 182 1.13 16.91 11.36
C VAL A 182 1.00 15.97 12.54
N PHE A 183 1.45 16.40 13.70
CA PHE A 183 1.36 15.61 14.93
C PHE A 183 0.93 16.50 16.09
N ILE A 184 0.02 15.99 16.94
CA ILE A 184 -0.40 16.66 18.17
C ILE A 184 0.02 15.77 19.34
N SER A 185 0.92 16.26 20.20
CA SER A 185 1.33 15.46 21.36
C SER A 185 0.20 15.33 22.39
N PRO A 186 0.28 14.34 23.32
CA PRO A 186 -0.65 14.25 24.44
C PRO A 186 -0.73 15.51 25.32
N ALA A 187 0.29 16.37 25.27
CA ALA A 187 0.32 17.67 25.94
C ALA A 187 -0.29 18.82 25.08
N ALA A 188 -1.04 18.48 24.03
CA ALA A 188 -1.68 19.41 23.09
C ALA A 188 -0.70 20.35 22.37
N LYS A 189 0.54 19.88 22.13
CA LYS A 189 1.52 20.63 21.34
C LYS A 189 1.45 20.18 19.89
N LEU A 190 1.24 21.13 18.99
CA LEU A 190 1.24 20.90 17.54
C LEU A 190 2.68 20.88 16.99
N PHE A 191 2.91 19.99 16.05
CA PHE A 191 4.14 19.83 15.29
C PHE A 191 3.79 19.75 13.82
N VAL A 192 4.49 20.54 13.02
CA VAL A 192 4.45 20.47 11.57
C VAL A 192 5.89 20.34 11.08
N PHE A 193 6.18 19.28 10.34
CA PHE A 193 7.53 18.98 9.88
C PHE A 193 7.50 18.32 8.50
N SER A 194 8.60 18.43 7.76
CA SER A 194 8.77 17.81 6.46
C SER A 194 10.21 17.36 6.30
N GLY A 195 10.43 16.08 6.00
CA GLY A 195 11.77 15.50 5.86
C GLY A 195 12.66 15.54 7.10
N SER A 196 13.97 15.41 6.89
CA SER A 196 15.00 15.36 7.94
C SER A 196 16.31 15.97 7.46
N GLU A 197 17.06 16.61 8.36
CA GLU A 197 18.34 17.26 8.04
C GLU A 197 19.35 16.28 7.43
N GLY A 198 20.12 16.72 6.43
CA GLY A 198 21.20 15.92 5.83
C GLY A 198 20.73 14.76 4.96
N CYS A 199 19.44 14.69 4.64
CA CYS A 199 18.87 13.81 3.63
C CYS A 199 18.11 14.64 2.62
N ASP A 200 18.30 14.41 1.33
CA ASP A 200 17.59 15.14 0.26
C ASP A 200 16.09 14.76 0.17
N SER A 201 15.52 14.13 1.20
CA SER A 201 14.17 13.59 1.19
C SER A 201 13.22 14.38 2.10
N SER A 202 12.10 14.77 1.51
CA SER A 202 10.88 15.19 2.21
C SER A 202 10.19 14.06 2.99
N TRP A 203 10.65 12.81 2.80
CA TRP A 203 10.14 11.64 3.48
C TRP A 203 10.69 11.44 4.88
N LEU A 204 9.81 10.96 5.76
CA LEU A 204 10.13 10.65 7.13
C LEU A 204 10.72 9.24 7.22
N PHE A 205 12.03 9.17 7.44
CA PHE A 205 12.67 7.92 7.86
C PHE A 205 12.39 7.72 9.34
N LEU A 206 11.57 6.73 9.65
CA LEU A 206 11.20 6.42 11.03
C LEU A 206 12.10 5.34 11.62
N LYS A 207 12.52 5.55 12.88
CA LYS A 207 13.12 4.48 13.67
C LYS A 207 12.13 3.33 13.82
N LYS A 208 12.52 2.13 13.38
CA LYS A 208 11.76 0.88 13.51
C LYS A 208 11.24 0.67 14.93
N GLU A 209 12.05 1.01 15.93
CA GLU A 209 11.74 0.91 17.37
C GLU A 209 10.70 1.94 17.86
N LEU A 210 10.37 2.94 17.03
CA LEU A 210 9.46 4.05 17.36
C LEU A 210 8.11 3.93 16.66
N ILE A 211 8.00 3.00 15.70
CA ILE A 211 6.71 2.52 15.17
C ILE A 211 6.11 1.51 16.16
N TYR A 212 6.94 0.77 16.89
CA TYR A 212 6.53 -0.13 17.96
C TYR A 212 7.74 -0.62 18.77
N ASN A 213 7.71 -0.49 20.11
CA ASN A 213 8.80 -0.99 20.98
C ASN A 213 8.45 -2.29 21.73
N GLY A 214 7.34 -2.96 21.39
CA GLY A 214 6.94 -4.20 22.07
C GLY A 214 6.32 -4.02 23.46
N GLN A 215 6.27 -2.80 24.00
CA GLN A 215 5.80 -2.54 25.37
C GLN A 215 4.73 -1.44 25.45
N TYR A 216 4.75 -0.47 24.53
CA TYR A 216 3.77 0.61 24.45
C TYR A 216 3.43 0.90 22.99
N SER A 217 2.16 0.72 22.62
CA SER A 217 1.62 1.20 21.35
C SER A 217 1.63 2.74 21.35
N ALA A 218 2.13 3.35 20.28
CA ALA A 218 1.96 4.75 19.94
C ALA A 218 2.24 5.78 21.06
N GLN A 219 3.52 6.06 21.38
CA GLN A 219 3.84 7.33 22.04
C GLN A 219 4.86 8.10 21.23
N TRP A 220 4.36 8.89 20.30
CA TRP A 220 5.15 9.86 19.55
C TRP A 220 5.46 11.03 20.50
N ARG A 221 6.53 10.93 21.26
CA ARG A 221 6.90 11.98 22.20
C ARG A 221 7.73 13.05 21.50
N ARG A 222 7.48 14.33 21.79
CA ARG A 222 8.27 15.47 21.23
C ARG A 222 9.77 15.26 21.33
N ASP A 223 10.22 14.89 22.54
CA ASP A 223 11.63 14.78 22.87
C ASP A 223 12.32 13.68 22.07
N THR A 224 11.57 12.68 21.60
CA THR A 224 12.08 11.67 20.68
C THR A 224 11.83 12.06 19.23
N LEU A 225 10.65 12.62 18.92
CA LEU A 225 10.15 12.92 17.57
C LEU A 225 11.14 13.75 16.75
N GLU A 226 11.70 14.81 17.33
CA GLU A 226 12.69 15.65 16.65
C GLU A 226 13.97 14.85 16.26
N MET A 227 14.29 13.75 16.96
CA MET A 227 15.45 12.87 16.71
C MET A 227 15.11 11.62 15.89
N HIS A 228 13.94 11.58 15.24
CA HIS A 228 13.45 10.38 14.57
C HIS A 228 14.06 10.11 13.19
N GLY A 229 14.82 11.03 12.57
CA GLY A 229 15.36 10.90 11.21
C GLY A 229 16.34 9.72 10.97
N LYS A 230 16.57 8.84 11.95
CA LYS A 230 17.51 7.70 11.88
C LYS A 230 18.94 8.14 11.48
N MET A 231 19.31 7.84 10.24
CA MET A 231 20.59 8.14 9.60
C MET A 231 20.61 9.57 9.05
N CYS A 232 19.42 10.11 8.78
CA CYS A 232 19.19 11.53 8.61
C CYS A 232 19.18 12.19 10.00
N GLY A 233 19.55 13.47 10.06
CA GLY A 233 19.57 14.26 11.28
C GLY A 233 18.17 14.52 11.84
N ASN A 234 17.98 15.68 12.46
CA ASN A 234 16.70 15.99 13.10
C ASN A 234 15.60 16.22 12.07
N LEU A 235 14.35 16.03 12.49
CA LEU A 235 13.19 16.40 11.66
C LEU A 235 13.17 17.91 11.44
N VAL A 236 12.94 18.33 10.20
CA VAL A 236 12.91 19.76 9.86
C VAL A 236 11.52 20.32 10.11
N GLN A 237 11.41 21.26 11.04
CA GLN A 237 10.13 21.93 11.33
C GLN A 237 9.77 22.88 10.19
N VAL A 238 8.52 22.77 9.72
CA VAL A 238 7.97 23.68 8.73
C VAL A 238 7.27 24.82 9.47
N PRO A 239 7.59 26.09 9.19
CA PRO A 239 6.81 27.22 9.69
C PRO A 239 5.31 27.05 9.39
N TYR A 240 4.47 27.32 10.38
CA TYR A 240 3.03 27.23 10.25
C TYR A 240 2.33 28.30 11.10
N THR A 241 1.07 28.58 10.76
CA THR A 241 0.16 29.37 11.59
C THR A 241 -1.11 28.59 11.87
N VAL A 242 -1.83 28.97 12.94
CA VAL A 242 -3.12 28.36 13.30
C VAL A 242 -4.17 29.45 13.28
N THR A 243 -5.21 29.27 12.46
CA THR A 243 -6.31 30.23 12.31
C THR A 243 -7.64 29.54 12.58
N GLY A 244 -8.21 29.75 13.77
CA GLY A 244 -9.38 28.99 14.19
C GLY A 244 -9.05 27.51 14.35
N SER A 245 -9.66 26.66 13.54
CA SER A 245 -9.38 25.22 13.49
C SER A 245 -8.66 24.79 12.22
N THR A 246 -7.91 25.69 11.59
CA THR A 246 -7.03 25.35 10.46
C THR A 246 -5.56 25.54 10.82
N ILE A 247 -4.74 24.64 10.29
CA ILE A 247 -3.28 24.75 10.26
C ILE A 247 -2.93 25.22 8.85
N VAL A 248 -2.17 26.30 8.77
CA VAL A 248 -1.80 26.94 7.51
C VAL A 248 -0.30 26.90 7.35
N VAL A 249 0.16 26.27 6.27
CA VAL A 249 1.56 26.12 5.90
C VAL A 249 1.76 26.81 4.56
N LYS A 250 2.77 27.68 4.44
CA LYS A 250 3.06 28.29 3.14
C LYS A 250 3.86 27.34 2.27
N ILE A 251 3.59 27.35 0.97
CA ILE A 251 4.30 26.50 0.01
C ILE A 251 5.79 26.90 -0.08
N GLU A 252 6.10 28.20 0.00
CA GLU A 252 7.49 28.69 0.03
C GLU A 252 8.31 28.10 1.18
N ASP A 253 7.67 27.88 2.34
CA ASP A 253 8.30 27.35 3.55
C ASP A 253 8.57 25.84 3.46
N ILE A 254 7.97 25.15 2.50
CA ILE A 254 8.24 23.72 2.21
C ILE A 254 9.39 23.62 1.22
N VAL A 255 9.33 24.38 0.14
CA VAL A 255 10.30 24.32 -0.97
C VAL A 255 11.66 24.89 -0.54
N MET A 256 11.69 25.96 0.25
CA MET A 256 12.96 26.57 0.69
C MET A 256 13.76 25.72 1.67
N LEU A 257 13.16 24.72 2.31
CA LEU A 257 13.89 23.80 3.21
C LEU A 257 14.97 22.99 2.48
N TRP A 258 14.87 22.87 1.16
CA TRP A 258 15.70 22.00 0.32
C TRP A 258 16.65 22.76 -0.62
N ILE A 259 16.73 24.09 -0.48
CA ILE A 259 17.59 24.97 -1.31
C ILE A 259 18.91 25.33 -0.60
N LEU A 260 19.09 24.95 0.68
CA LEU A 260 20.26 25.30 1.51
C LEU A 260 21.23 24.15 1.73
#